data_AF-A0A374AFZ4-F1
#
_entry.id   AF-A0A374AFZ4-F1
#
_cell.length_a   1.000
_cell.length_b   1.000
_cell.length_c   1.000
_cell.angle_alpha   90.00
_cell.angle_beta   90.00
_cell.angle_gamma   90.00
#
_symmetry.space_group_name_H-M   'P 1'
#
loop_
_entity.id
_entity.type
_entity.pdbx_description
1 polymer ?
#
loop_
_entity_poly.entity_id
_entity_poly.type
_entity_poly.pdbx_seq_one_letter_code
_entity_poly.pdbx_strand_id
1 'polypeptide(L)'
;MFFPQLFSLLWFIIKNHTKTTAIVGSRRCDRLARQRTIEIATDLTKQGIAIVSGMAKGADAYAQTACLKAGGYTIAVLGNGLDICYPSEHRILMENIAKQGLLISEYEPGIKPQYGEKYHRKIWIITNDRKSSV
;
A
#
# COMPACT_ATOMS: atom_id res chain seq x y z
N MET A 1 -23.24 -11.91 -2.55
CA MET A 1 -23.82 -10.88 -3.45
C MET A 1 -22.65 -10.18 -4.14
N PHE A 2 -22.36 -10.54 -5.39
CA PHE A 2 -21.26 -9.96 -6.17
C PHE A 2 -21.68 -8.53 -6.56
N PHE A 3 -20.97 -7.49 -6.12
CA PHE A 3 -21.26 -6.09 -6.44
C PHE A 3 -20.33 -5.60 -7.57
N PRO A 4 -20.71 -5.75 -8.86
CA PRO A 4 -19.87 -5.36 -10.00
C PRO A 4 -19.54 -3.86 -10.05
N GLN A 5 -20.39 -3.00 -9.46
CA GLN A 5 -20.14 -1.55 -9.37
C GLN A 5 -18.91 -1.19 -8.51
N LEU A 6 -18.65 -1.92 -7.42
CA LEU A 6 -17.52 -1.65 -6.54
C LEU A 6 -16.18 -1.93 -7.25
N PHE A 7 -16.17 -2.96 -8.11
CA PHE A 7 -15.02 -3.34 -8.91
C PHE A 7 -14.70 -2.28 -9.98
N SER A 8 -15.73 -1.68 -10.58
CA SER A 8 -15.57 -0.62 -11.58
C SER A 8 -14.99 0.67 -10.97
N LEU A 9 -15.42 1.06 -9.77
CA LEU A 9 -14.90 2.24 -9.07
C LEU A 9 -13.45 2.02 -8.59
N LEU A 10 -13.17 0.83 -8.04
CA LEU A 10 -11.82 0.43 -7.66
C LEU A 10 -10.88 0.43 -8.88
N TRP A 11 -11.35 -0.11 -10.01
CA TRP A 11 -10.64 -0.08 -11.29
C TRP A 11 -10.42 1.34 -11.81
N PHE A 12 -11.38 2.25 -11.67
CA PHE A 12 -11.25 3.65 -12.08
C PHE A 12 -10.22 4.42 -11.24
N ILE A 13 -10.23 4.23 -9.91
CA ILE A 13 -9.25 4.85 -9.00
C ILE A 13 -7.83 4.36 -9.32
N ILE A 14 -7.66 3.05 -9.53
CA ILE A 14 -6.39 2.48 -9.96
C ILE A 14 -5.98 3.02 -11.34
N LYS A 15 -6.93 3.20 -12.27
CA LYS A 15 -6.65 3.72 -13.62
C LYS A 15 -6.12 5.16 -13.65
N ASN A 16 -6.49 6.02 -12.70
CA ASN A 16 -6.03 7.41 -12.68
C ASN A 16 -4.57 7.55 -12.22
N HIS A 17 -4.02 6.56 -11.51
CA HIS A 17 -2.58 6.48 -11.23
C HIS A 17 -1.90 5.58 -12.25
N THR A 18 -1.48 6.18 -13.36
CA THR A 18 -0.95 5.43 -14.53
C THR A 18 0.35 4.66 -14.27
N LYS A 19 1.03 4.89 -13.13
CA LYS A 19 2.25 4.19 -12.70
C LYS A 19 2.19 3.90 -11.20
N THR A 20 2.35 2.63 -10.84
CA THR A 20 2.42 2.18 -9.44
C THR A 20 3.61 1.26 -9.24
N THR A 21 4.25 1.33 -8.07
CA THR A 21 5.35 0.45 -7.67
C THR A 21 5.08 -0.10 -6.27
N ALA A 22 5.34 -1.39 -6.07
CA ALA A 22 5.31 -1.95 -4.74
C ALA A 22 6.65 -1.79 -4.02
N ILE A 23 6.60 -1.38 -2.76
CA ILE A 23 7.75 -1.40 -1.86
C ILE A 23 7.41 -2.33 -0.71
N VAL A 24 8.17 -3.42 -0.60
CA VAL A 24 8.03 -4.45 0.43
C VAL A 24 9.39 -4.71 1.07
N GLY A 25 9.40 -5.13 2.32
CA GLY A 25 10.66 -5.48 2.96
C GLY A 25 10.51 -6.00 4.38
N SER A 26 11.65 -6.04 5.08
CA SER A 26 11.70 -6.57 6.44
C SER A 26 10.81 -5.77 7.41
N ARG A 27 10.15 -6.51 8.32
CA ARG A 27 9.45 -5.93 9.48
C ARG A 27 10.40 -5.33 10.52
N ARG A 28 11.69 -5.70 10.45
CA ARG A 28 12.79 -5.20 11.27
C ARG A 28 13.91 -4.78 10.34
N CYS A 29 13.89 -3.52 9.93
CA CYS A 29 14.92 -2.93 9.10
C CYS A 29 15.86 -2.08 9.96
N ASP A 30 17.15 -2.14 9.65
CA ASP A 30 18.15 -1.29 10.28
C ASP A 30 18.01 0.17 9.81
N ARG A 31 18.85 1.05 10.37
CA ARG A 31 18.83 2.48 10.06
C ARG A 31 19.10 2.75 8.58
N LEU A 32 20.00 1.99 7.95
CA LEU A 32 20.39 2.20 6.56
C LEU A 32 19.25 1.79 5.62
N ALA A 33 18.67 0.62 5.81
CA ALA A 33 17.53 0.13 5.07
C ALA A 33 16.32 1.05 5.22
N ARG A 34 16.06 1.56 6.44
CA ARG A 34 15.03 2.58 6.68
C ARG A 34 15.29 3.83 5.83
N GLN A 35 16.50 4.37 5.88
CA GLN A 35 16.85 5.60 5.16
C GLN A 35 16.69 5.41 3.65
N ARG A 36 17.20 4.30 3.10
CA ARG A 36 17.05 3.95 1.68
C ARG A 36 15.60 3.78 1.27
N THR A 37 14.78 3.15 2.10
CA THR A 37 13.35 2.99 1.83
C THR A 37 12.66 4.35 1.72
N ILE A 38 12.98 5.28 2.62
CA ILE A 38 12.42 6.64 2.62
C ILE A 38 12.86 7.41 1.38
N GLU A 39 14.15 7.37 1.03
CA GLU A 39 14.71 8.01 -0.18
C GLU A 39 14.00 7.50 -1.45
N ILE A 40 14.00 6.19 -1.66
CA ILE A 40 13.38 5.56 -2.84
C ILE A 40 11.90 5.88 -2.92
N ALA A 41 11.15 5.75 -1.83
CA ALA A 41 9.71 6.04 -1.82
C ALA A 41 9.42 7.51 -2.12
N THR A 42 10.23 8.43 -1.59
CA THR A 42 10.09 9.87 -1.83
C THR A 42 10.37 10.20 -3.30
N ASP A 43 11.43 9.66 -3.87
CA ASP A 43 11.86 9.95 -5.24
C ASP A 43 10.87 9.40 -6.28
N LEU A 44 10.35 8.18 -6.06
CA LEU A 44 9.29 7.62 -6.90
C LEU A 44 8.00 8.45 -6.79
N THR A 45 7.66 8.89 -5.57
CA THR A 45 6.47 9.72 -5.35
C THR A 45 6.55 11.05 -6.09
N LYS A 46 7.72 11.72 -6.07
CA LYS A 46 7.95 12.97 -6.80
C LYS A 46 7.84 12.81 -8.32
N GLN A 47 8.02 11.60 -8.83
CA GLN A 47 7.82 11.25 -10.24
C GLN A 47 6.35 10.90 -10.56
N GLY A 48 5.43 11.06 -9.60
CA GLY A 48 4.02 10.73 -9.76
C GLY A 48 3.70 9.23 -9.70
N ILE A 49 4.62 8.42 -9.18
CA ILE A 49 4.42 6.97 -9.04
C ILE A 49 3.78 6.69 -7.68
N ALA A 50 2.62 6.02 -7.69
CA ALA A 50 1.95 5.64 -6.45
C ALA A 50 2.63 4.43 -5.80
N ILE A 51 2.70 4.42 -4.46
CA ILE A 51 3.35 3.34 -3.69
C ILE A 51 2.32 2.34 -3.20
N VAL A 52 2.52 1.06 -3.51
CA VAL A 52 1.72 -0.06 -3.00
C VAL A 52 2.51 -0.80 -1.91
N SER A 53 1.89 -1.06 -0.76
CA SER A 53 2.54 -1.82 0.31
C SER A 53 1.54 -2.46 1.27
N GLY A 54 2.02 -3.22 2.26
CA GLY A 54 1.19 -4.02 3.17
C GLY A 54 0.89 -3.39 4.52
N MET A 55 1.29 -2.12 4.76
CA MET A 55 1.17 -1.42 6.06
C MET A 55 1.82 -2.17 7.25
N ALA A 56 2.73 -3.11 6.98
CA ALA A 56 3.49 -3.80 8.01
C ALA A 56 4.47 -2.86 8.73
N LYS A 57 5.01 -3.31 9.86
CA LYS A 57 6.18 -2.67 10.47
C LYS A 57 7.34 -2.61 9.48
N GLY A 58 8.26 -1.68 9.72
CA GLY A 58 9.49 -1.54 8.94
C GLY A 58 9.26 -0.94 7.57
N ALA A 59 9.77 -1.61 6.53
CA ALA A 59 9.86 -1.06 5.17
C ALA A 59 8.50 -0.57 4.64
N ASP A 60 7.43 -1.35 4.82
CA ASP A 60 6.09 -0.99 4.36
C ASP A 60 5.63 0.36 4.93
N ALA A 61 5.63 0.49 6.26
CA ALA A 61 5.22 1.72 6.93
C ALA A 61 6.11 2.92 6.57
N TYR A 62 7.43 2.71 6.41
CA TYR A 62 8.34 3.79 6.02
C TYR A 62 8.09 4.27 4.60
N ALA A 63 7.85 3.35 3.66
CA ALA A 63 7.55 3.69 2.28
C ALA A 63 6.23 4.47 2.16
N GLN A 64 5.17 3.97 2.79
CA GLN A 64 3.87 4.64 2.75
C GLN A 64 3.88 5.99 3.48
N THR A 65 4.54 6.07 4.63
CA THR A 65 4.69 7.35 5.34
C THR A 65 5.48 8.36 4.52
N ALA A 66 6.57 7.94 3.87
CA ALA A 66 7.37 8.82 3.01
C ALA A 66 6.56 9.31 1.79
N CYS A 67 5.81 8.42 1.16
CA CYS A 67 4.92 8.75 0.05
C CYS A 67 3.89 9.82 0.46
N LEU A 68 3.20 9.62 1.58
CA LEU A 68 2.23 10.59 2.08
C LEU A 68 2.85 11.94 2.44
N LYS A 69 4.04 11.93 3.08
CA LYS A 69 4.76 13.17 3.41
C LYS A 69 5.21 13.94 2.17
N ALA A 70 5.46 13.24 1.05
CA ALA A 70 5.78 13.84 -0.23
C ALA A 70 4.54 14.28 -1.03
N GLY A 71 3.34 14.20 -0.44
CA GLY A 71 2.08 14.56 -1.10
C GLY A 71 1.61 13.55 -2.15
N GLY A 72 2.12 12.32 -2.09
CA GLY A 72 1.80 11.26 -3.03
C GLY A 72 0.57 10.44 -2.68
N TYR A 73 0.24 9.52 -3.60
CA TYR A 73 -0.82 8.54 -3.42
C TYR A 73 -0.24 7.18 -3.04
N THR A 74 -0.79 6.55 -2.01
CA THR A 74 -0.38 5.20 -1.59
C THR A 74 -1.55 4.26 -1.39
N ILE A 75 -1.34 2.98 -1.70
CA ILE A 75 -2.30 1.90 -1.56
C ILE A 75 -1.78 0.93 -0.51
N ALA A 76 -2.56 0.69 0.54
CA ALA A 76 -2.29 -0.30 1.58
C ALA A 76 -3.13 -1.56 1.36
N VAL A 77 -2.47 -2.70 1.18
CA VAL A 77 -3.10 -4.02 1.06
C VAL A 77 -3.04 -4.72 2.41
N LEU A 78 -4.19 -4.81 3.08
CA LEU A 78 -4.30 -5.35 4.43
C LEU A 78 -4.50 -6.87 4.44
N GLY A 79 -3.92 -7.53 5.44
CA GLY A 79 -4.09 -8.96 5.69
C GLY A 79 -5.18 -9.28 6.72
N ASN A 80 -6.16 -8.37 6.87
CA ASN A 80 -7.22 -8.40 7.86
C ASN A 80 -8.38 -7.49 7.43
N GLY A 81 -9.52 -7.55 8.11
CA GLY A 81 -10.68 -6.69 7.84
C GLY A 81 -10.34 -5.20 7.92
N LEU A 82 -10.97 -4.37 7.08
CA LEU A 82 -10.70 -2.91 7.00
C LEU A 82 -11.04 -2.15 8.29
N ASP A 83 -11.85 -2.72 9.16
CA ASP A 83 -12.24 -2.20 10.48
C ASP A 83 -11.16 -2.41 11.56
N ILE A 84 -10.12 -3.19 11.26
CA ILE A 84 -9.05 -3.53 12.19
C ILE A 84 -7.74 -2.87 11.76
N CYS A 85 -7.21 -1.98 12.59
CA CYS A 85 -5.86 -1.46 12.37
C CYS A 85 -4.82 -2.46 12.88
N TYR A 86 -3.98 -2.94 11.96
CA TYR A 86 -2.90 -3.85 12.31
C TYR A 86 -1.60 -3.54 11.53
N PRO A 87 -0.45 -3.38 12.23
CA PRO A 87 -0.32 -3.33 13.69
C PRO A 87 -1.02 -2.09 14.29
N SER A 88 -1.48 -2.19 15.54
CA SER A 88 -2.28 -1.13 16.18
C SER A 88 -1.57 0.21 16.28
N GLU A 89 -0.23 0.20 16.36
CA GLU A 89 0.61 1.41 16.35
C GLU A 89 0.56 2.19 15.03
N HIS A 90 0.07 1.60 13.94
CA HIS A 90 -0.08 2.27 12.64
C HIS A 90 -1.43 2.96 12.46
N ARG A 91 -2.19 3.18 13.53
CA ARG A 91 -3.52 3.83 13.45
C ARG A 91 -3.50 5.15 12.71
N ILE A 92 -2.56 6.03 13.05
CA ILE A 92 -2.39 7.33 12.40
C ILE A 92 -2.04 7.15 10.92
N LEU A 93 -1.16 6.19 10.60
CA LEU A 93 -0.80 5.89 9.21
C LEU A 93 -2.03 5.41 8.42
N MET A 94 -2.79 4.47 8.97
CA MET A 94 -4.00 3.94 8.34
C MET A 94 -5.04 5.05 8.09
N GLU A 95 -5.28 5.90 9.08
CA GLU A 95 -6.20 7.05 8.97
C GLU A 95 -5.72 8.03 7.89
N ASN A 96 -4.42 8.30 7.81
CA ASN A 96 -3.86 9.14 6.77
C ASN A 96 -4.01 8.49 5.39
N ILE A 97 -3.75 7.19 5.24
CA ILE A 97 -3.97 6.48 3.97
C ILE A 97 -5.45 6.51 3.59
N ALA A 98 -6.37 6.36 4.54
CA ALA A 98 -7.81 6.45 4.27
C ALA A 98 -8.24 7.82 3.73
N LYS A 99 -7.57 8.90 4.11
CA LYS A 99 -7.90 10.28 3.70
C LYS A 99 -7.35 10.68 2.33
N GLN A 100 -6.17 10.17 1.96
CA GLN A 100 -5.39 10.64 0.79
C GLN A 100 -4.84 9.51 -0.08
N GLY A 101 -5.23 8.26 0.19
CA GLY A 101 -4.78 7.05 -0.50
C GLY A 101 -5.90 6.04 -0.65
N LEU A 102 -5.56 4.75 -0.54
CA LEU A 102 -6.51 3.65 -0.63
C LEU A 102 -6.15 2.52 0.34
N LEU A 103 -7.15 1.98 1.02
CA LEU A 103 -7.05 0.75 1.79
C LEU A 103 -7.80 -0.34 1.04
N ILE A 104 -7.16 -1.50 0.85
CA ILE A 104 -7.74 -2.67 0.20
C ILE A 104 -7.58 -3.86 1.13
N SER A 105 -8.63 -4.67 1.26
CA SER A 105 -8.58 -5.97 1.95
C SER A 105 -9.41 -7.00 1.18
N GLU A 106 -8.95 -8.24 1.19
CA GLU A 106 -9.72 -9.41 0.73
C GLU A 106 -10.59 -10.03 1.84
N TYR A 107 -10.49 -9.51 3.07
CA TYR A 107 -11.16 -10.06 4.25
C TYR A 107 -12.37 -9.22 4.64
N GLU A 108 -13.44 -9.89 5.06
CA GLU A 108 -14.63 -9.24 5.63
C GLU A 108 -14.31 -8.47 6.92
N PRO A 109 -15.15 -7.49 7.31
CA PRO A 109 -14.99 -6.81 8.59
C PRO A 109 -14.96 -7.78 9.78
N GLY A 110 -14.12 -7.50 10.78
CA GLY A 110 -13.95 -8.30 11.98
C GLY A 110 -12.89 -9.41 11.88
N ILE A 111 -12.38 -9.70 10.67
CA ILE A 111 -11.33 -10.70 10.48
C ILE A 111 -9.99 -10.17 11.00
N LYS A 112 -9.53 -10.73 12.11
CA LYS A 112 -8.24 -10.40 12.73
C LYS A 112 -7.05 -10.90 11.89
N PRO A 113 -5.89 -10.23 11.98
CA PRO A 113 -4.66 -10.69 11.33
C PRO A 113 -4.30 -12.09 11.84
N GLN A 114 -4.04 -13.01 10.91
CA GLN A 114 -3.59 -14.37 11.23
C GLN A 114 -2.08 -14.48 11.03
N TYR A 115 -1.42 -15.33 11.83
CA TYR A 115 0.01 -15.62 11.72
C TYR A 115 0.22 -17.07 11.24
N GLY A 116 1.10 -17.28 10.24
CA GLY A 116 1.50 -18.63 9.79
C GLY A 116 1.83 -18.72 8.30
N GLU A 117 2.44 -19.83 7.88
CA GLU A 117 2.93 -20.07 6.50
C GLU A 117 1.85 -20.05 5.41
N LYS A 118 0.58 -20.22 5.77
CA LYS A 118 -0.54 -20.27 4.81
C LYS A 118 -1.06 -18.90 4.36
N TYR A 119 -0.61 -17.80 4.96
CA TYR A 119 -1.18 -16.47 4.74
C TYR A 119 -0.13 -15.48 4.24
N HIS A 120 0.16 -15.56 2.95
CA HIS A 120 0.91 -14.54 2.25
C HIS A 120 -0.03 -13.39 1.89
N ARG A 121 0.30 -12.15 2.33
CA ARG A 121 -0.35 -10.95 1.80
C ARG A 121 -0.04 -10.89 0.31
N LYS A 122 -1.05 -11.09 -0.53
CA LYS A 122 -0.91 -11.05 -1.98
C LYS A 122 -0.92 -9.60 -2.44
N ILE A 123 0.27 -9.05 -2.72
CA ILE A 123 0.39 -7.76 -3.41
C ILE A 123 0.44 -8.07 -4.89
N TRP A 124 -0.65 -7.82 -5.60
CA TRP A 124 -0.66 -7.84 -7.05
C TRP A 124 -0.02 -6.53 -7.53
N ILE A 125 1.23 -6.61 -7.98
CA ILE A 125 1.90 -5.48 -8.62
C ILE A 125 1.35 -5.38 -10.04
N ILE A 126 0.45 -4.43 -10.29
CA ILE A 126 0.04 -4.08 -11.66
C ILE A 126 1.02 -3.00 -12.14
N THR A 127 2.16 -3.40 -12.70
CA THR A 127 2.98 -2.44 -13.45
C THR A 127 2.31 -2.25 -14.81
N ASN A 128 1.54 -1.17 -14.96
CA ASN A 128 1.13 -0.74 -16.29
C ASN A 128 2.33 -0.05 -16.95
N ASP A 129 3.29 -0.85 -17.43
CA ASP A 129 4.33 -0.35 -18.31
C ASP A 129 3.69 -0.10 -19.67
N ARG A 130 3.09 1.09 -19.83
CA ARG A 130 2.89 1.61 -21.17
C ARG A 130 4.29 1.90 -21.70
N LYS A 131 4.86 0.94 -22.43
CA LYS A 131 5.89 1.23 -23.41
C LYS A 131 5.41 2.48 -24.15
N SER A 132 6.11 3.59 -23.96
CA SER A 132 5.97 4.76 -24.80
C SER A 132 6.20 4.27 -26.21
N SER A 133 5.11 4.10 -26.94
CA SER A 133 5.16 3.87 -28.37
C SER A 133 5.71 5.17 -28.94
N VAL A 134 6.87 5.03 -29.55
CA VAL A 134 7.67 5.97 -30.36
C VAL A 134 6.91 7.19 -30.85
#